data_AF-A0A0D2MNM7-F1
#
_entry.id   AF-A0A0D2MNM7-F1
#
_cell.length_a   1.000
_cell.length_b   1.000
_cell.length_c   1.000
_cell.angle_alpha   90.00
_cell.angle_beta   90.00
_cell.angle_gamma   90.00
#
_symmetry.space_group_name_H-M   'P 1'
#
loop_
_entity.id
_entity.type
_entity.pdbx_description
1 polymer ?
#
loop_
_entity_poly.entity_id
_entity_poly.type
_entity_poly.pdbx_seq_one_letter_code
_entity_poly.pdbx_strand_id
1 'polypeptide(L)'
;MSQSPATTLAGLKCTDCNQLVPFKPCKSDANGNKGRLMAMCRNVSENGKMCNFFRWCPGSRPTTRSPSPREYATTPELPQMAADLPLLRGPERQTCPVSGCGQTHLASDCGRALCRKHCIQAGGCTAVKTHKPLVELTPSSQPPTIPTPPSSGQQVSQPLPIVPNLERNTPPLSTTPIYASQMRPVHTAQLNHEYMLMETQRQESANRLASMKKAKETVVVHAWSVEDEAPIVRSFQDGFTWPYFSLSIDIISQLSLSESAQQRSLQKYDTEMSMWVRVDVGHVIQVTAATSSADTAIISAKRWPTDYFVCDIVECFRDCKTYVRKRGQPNTRVADAFARHFPGVRYISSTYSDHRKTWCEAPDLMKDMYFTAGRVEAATWGKFISQVRAHAKRKDTAGVSLEN
;
A
#
# COMPACT_ATOMS: atom_id res chain seq x y z
N MET A 1 -2.73 44.70 33.52
CA MET A 1 -1.98 43.74 32.66
C MET A 1 -1.39 44.50 31.50
N SER A 2 -0.12 44.93 31.61
CA SER A 2 0.58 45.67 30.56
C SER A 2 0.90 44.75 29.40
N GLN A 3 0.34 45.03 28.22
CA GLN A 3 0.68 44.33 26.98
C GLN A 3 2.10 44.74 26.58
N SER A 4 3.04 43.80 26.64
CA SER A 4 4.39 44.00 26.12
C SER A 4 4.32 44.33 24.62
N PRO A 5 5.13 45.27 24.10
CA PRO A 5 5.11 45.65 22.70
C PRO A 5 5.42 44.42 21.84
N ALA A 6 4.51 44.10 20.92
CA ALA A 6 4.64 42.98 20.00
C ALA A 6 5.91 43.18 19.15
N THR A 7 6.97 42.45 19.47
CA THR A 7 8.17 42.40 18.64
C THR A 7 7.75 41.87 17.28
N THR A 8 7.80 42.71 16.25
CA THR A 8 7.44 42.34 14.87
C THR A 8 8.37 41.21 14.44
N LEU A 9 7.91 39.97 14.56
CA LEU A 9 8.67 38.78 14.19
C LEU A 9 9.08 38.91 12.73
N ALA A 10 10.39 38.79 12.47
CA ALA A 10 10.94 38.78 11.12
C ALA A 10 10.15 37.81 10.22
N GLY A 11 10.01 38.16 8.93
CA GLY A 11 9.32 37.35 7.93
C GLY A 11 10.15 37.22 6.66
N LEU A 12 9.75 36.31 5.78
CA LEU A 12 10.34 36.15 4.45
C LEU A 12 9.29 36.44 3.38
N LYS A 13 9.67 37.15 2.31
CA LYS A 13 8.77 37.31 1.16
C LYS A 13 8.62 35.97 0.44
N CYS A 14 7.38 35.57 0.23
CA CYS A 14 7.05 34.38 -0.55
C CYS A 14 7.46 34.58 -2.02
N THR A 15 8.18 33.64 -2.62
CA THR A 15 8.62 33.74 -4.02
C THR A 15 7.48 33.68 -5.04
N ASP A 16 6.34 33.09 -4.66
CA ASP A 16 5.25 32.84 -5.60
C ASP A 16 4.23 33.98 -5.59
N CYS A 17 3.91 34.55 -4.42
CA CYS A 17 2.89 35.60 -4.29
C CYS A 17 3.44 36.94 -3.75
N ASN A 18 4.76 37.03 -3.53
CA ASN A 18 5.48 38.23 -3.03
C ASN A 18 5.00 38.81 -1.68
N GLN A 19 4.10 38.11 -0.98
CA GLN A 19 3.60 38.51 0.33
C GLN A 19 4.60 38.17 1.43
N LEU A 20 4.68 39.03 2.45
CA LEU A 20 5.53 38.80 3.61
C LEU A 20 4.92 37.71 4.50
N VAL A 21 5.64 36.60 4.67
CA VAL A 21 5.22 35.47 5.50
C VAL A 21 5.98 35.52 6.83
N PRO A 22 5.30 35.73 7.97
CA PRO A 22 5.98 35.77 9.26
C PRO A 22 6.50 34.38 9.65
N PHE A 23 7.67 34.34 10.30
CA PHE A 23 8.14 33.10 10.91
C PHE A 23 7.25 32.69 12.08
N LYS A 24 6.91 31.40 12.15
CA LYS A 24 6.15 30.79 13.25
C LYS A 24 6.94 29.59 13.79
N PRO A 25 6.90 29.33 15.11
CA PRO A 25 7.51 28.14 15.67
C PRO A 25 6.80 26.88 15.17
N CYS A 26 7.56 25.87 14.76
CA CYS A 26 7.03 24.57 14.39
C CYS A 26 6.40 23.90 15.60
N LYS A 27 5.12 23.49 15.49
CA LYS A 27 4.38 22.84 16.58
C LYS A 27 4.73 21.36 16.73
N SER A 28 5.11 20.71 15.63
CA SER A 28 5.45 19.29 15.62
C SER A 28 6.87 19.06 16.11
N ASP A 29 7.06 18.00 16.91
CA ASP A 29 8.38 17.52 17.31
C ASP A 29 8.91 16.39 16.41
N ALA A 30 8.28 16.17 15.26
CA ALA A 30 8.81 15.25 14.27
C ALA A 30 10.22 15.68 13.87
N ASN A 31 11.20 14.78 14.05
CA ASN A 31 12.62 15.02 13.81
C ASN A 31 13.22 16.17 14.65
N GLY A 32 12.71 16.41 15.87
CA GLY A 32 13.26 17.41 16.79
C GLY A 32 13.00 18.86 16.40
N ASN A 33 12.02 19.12 15.52
CA ASN A 33 11.80 20.45 14.98
C ASN A 33 10.93 21.35 15.88
N LYS A 34 10.45 20.88 17.04
CA LYS A 34 9.52 21.66 17.88
C LYS A 34 10.15 22.98 18.30
N GLY A 35 9.48 24.09 18.01
CA GLY A 35 9.98 25.44 18.31
C GLY A 35 10.88 26.05 17.23
N ARG A 36 11.35 25.28 16.24
CA ARG A 36 12.15 25.83 15.13
C ARG A 36 11.30 26.77 14.28
N LEU A 37 11.83 27.96 13.97
CA LEU A 37 11.11 29.00 13.23
C LEU A 37 11.00 28.67 11.73
N MET A 38 9.77 28.64 11.21
CA MET A 38 9.43 28.36 9.81
C MET A 38 8.42 29.34 9.24
N ALA A 39 8.56 29.67 7.96
CA ALA A 39 7.62 30.48 7.20
C ALA A 39 6.86 29.58 6.21
N MET A 40 5.53 29.61 6.28
CA MET A 40 4.63 28.89 5.36
C MET A 40 3.61 29.85 4.76
N CYS A 41 3.64 30.04 3.44
CA CYS A 41 2.60 30.79 2.76
C CYS A 41 1.36 29.90 2.61
N ARG A 42 0.18 30.45 2.85
CA ARG A 42 -1.11 29.78 2.60
C ARG A 42 -2.02 30.57 1.67
N ASN A 43 -1.47 31.59 1.02
CA ASN A 43 -2.25 32.37 0.07
C ASN A 43 -2.58 31.55 -1.16
N VAL A 44 -3.74 31.84 -1.73
CA VAL A 44 -4.16 31.31 -3.02
C VAL A 44 -3.64 32.29 -4.08
N SER A 45 -2.89 31.77 -5.05
CA SER A 45 -2.48 32.56 -6.22
C SER A 45 -3.69 33.00 -7.03
N GLU A 46 -3.53 33.99 -7.91
CA GLU A 46 -4.61 34.46 -8.81
C GLU A 46 -5.23 33.33 -9.63
N ASN A 47 -4.46 32.26 -9.91
CA ASN A 47 -4.91 31.08 -10.64
C ASN A 47 -5.66 30.05 -9.77
N GLY A 48 -6.08 30.40 -8.54
CA GLY A 48 -6.78 29.50 -7.62
C GLY A 48 -5.90 28.40 -6.99
N LYS A 49 -4.59 28.39 -7.28
CA LYS A 49 -3.66 27.39 -6.72
C LYS A 49 -3.10 27.87 -5.38
N MET A 50 -3.19 27.04 -4.33
CA MET A 50 -2.55 27.33 -3.04
C MET A 50 -1.02 27.39 -3.20
N CYS A 51 -0.41 28.42 -2.61
CA CYS A 51 1.03 28.56 -2.58
C CYS A 51 1.66 27.50 -1.66
N ASN A 52 2.70 26.84 -2.14
CA ASN A 52 3.42 25.79 -1.39
C ASN A 52 4.76 26.30 -0.83
N PHE A 53 4.89 27.60 -0.65
CA PHE A 53 6.12 28.21 -0.15
C PHE A 53 6.38 27.80 1.30
N PHE A 54 7.53 27.16 1.52
CA PHE A 54 8.04 26.73 2.82
C PHE A 54 9.55 27.03 2.92
N ARG A 55 9.96 27.72 3.99
CA ARG A 55 11.38 27.95 4.33
C ARG A 55 11.59 27.96 5.85
N TRP A 56 12.70 27.38 6.29
CA TRP A 56 13.19 27.55 7.66
C TRP A 56 13.82 28.94 7.82
N CYS A 57 13.71 29.55 8.99
CA CYS A 57 14.42 30.78 9.32
C CYS A 57 15.94 30.53 9.28
N PRO A 58 16.73 31.32 8.53
CA PRO A 58 18.19 31.22 8.56
C PRO A 58 18.72 31.27 9.99
N GLY A 59 19.63 30.36 10.34
CA GLY A 59 20.19 30.26 11.69
C GLY A 59 19.31 29.51 12.71
N SER A 60 18.03 29.23 12.41
CA SER A 60 17.21 28.40 13.31
C SER A 60 17.74 26.96 13.35
N ARG A 61 18.14 26.52 14.55
CA ARG A 61 18.55 25.13 14.82
C ARG A 61 17.42 24.40 15.58
N PRO A 62 17.28 23.08 15.42
CA PRO A 62 16.47 22.25 16.31
C PRO A 62 16.85 22.52 17.76
N THR A 63 15.87 22.76 18.63
CA THR A 63 16.06 23.01 20.07
C THR A 63 16.49 21.75 20.81
N THR A 64 16.15 20.57 20.28
CA THR A 64 16.55 19.28 20.83
C THR A 64 17.89 18.85 20.23
N ARG A 65 18.99 19.41 20.75
CA ARG A 65 20.20 18.60 20.88
C ARG A 65 19.87 17.54 21.94
N SER A 66 19.74 16.29 21.55
CA SER A 66 19.92 15.18 22.49
C SER A 66 21.21 15.46 23.28
N PRO A 67 21.22 15.31 24.62
CA PRO A 67 22.43 15.52 25.39
C PRO A 67 23.51 14.61 24.82
N SER A 68 24.61 15.20 24.32
CA SER A 68 25.81 14.41 24.06
C SER A 68 26.17 13.67 25.35
N PRO A 69 26.58 12.40 25.27
CA PRO A 69 27.12 11.71 26.43
C PRO A 69 28.24 12.56 27.05
N ARG A 70 28.16 12.72 28.37
CA ARG A 70 29.18 13.35 29.22
C ARG A 70 30.59 13.13 28.67
N GLU A 71 31.29 14.24 28.46
CA GLU A 71 32.75 14.28 28.42
C GLU A 71 33.25 13.72 29.76
N TYR A 72 33.77 12.49 29.73
CA TYR A 72 34.62 11.98 30.79
C TYR A 72 36.04 12.46 30.54
N ALA A 73 36.55 13.20 31.52
CA ALA A 73 37.93 13.28 32.00
C ALA A 73 39.07 13.20 30.96
N THR A 74 39.70 14.36 30.78
CA THR A 74 41.16 14.59 30.74
C THR A 74 42.04 13.33 30.61
N THR A 75 42.50 13.06 29.40
CA THR A 75 43.72 12.27 29.14
C THR A 75 44.90 13.21 28.86
N PRO A 76 46.11 12.90 29.34
CA PRO A 76 47.24 13.80 29.28
C PRO A 76 47.87 13.88 27.88
N GLU A 77 48.37 15.08 27.63
CA GLU A 77 49.11 15.57 26.48
C GLU A 77 50.35 14.70 26.14
N LEU A 78 50.46 14.27 24.88
CA LEU A 78 51.69 13.73 24.29
C LEU A 78 51.87 14.34 22.88
N PRO A 79 53.12 14.52 22.44
CA PRO A 79 53.55 15.66 21.63
C PRO A 79 53.25 15.50 20.14
N GLN A 80 52.97 16.65 19.54
CA GLN A 80 52.84 16.86 18.10
C GLN A 80 54.12 16.42 17.38
N MET A 81 54.01 15.41 16.52
CA MET A 81 54.89 15.24 15.38
C MET A 81 54.08 15.43 14.10
N ALA A 82 54.50 16.45 13.35
CA ALA A 82 54.01 16.77 12.03
C ALA A 82 54.38 15.68 11.03
N ALA A 83 53.42 15.24 10.22
CA ALA A 83 53.68 14.58 8.96
C ALA A 83 52.55 14.95 7.98
N ASP A 84 52.93 15.72 6.96
CA ASP A 84 52.14 15.94 5.75
C ASP A 84 51.81 14.59 5.10
N LEU A 85 50.53 14.21 5.11
CA LEU A 85 50.01 13.12 4.31
C LEU A 85 49.06 13.68 3.24
N PRO A 86 49.24 13.32 1.96
CA PRO A 86 48.39 13.79 0.89
C PRO A 86 46.98 13.21 1.03
N LEU A 87 46.00 14.10 1.23
CA LEU A 87 44.58 13.80 1.14
C LEU A 87 44.26 13.09 -0.18
N LEU A 88 43.98 11.79 -0.11
CA LEU A 88 43.37 11.03 -1.21
C LEU A 88 42.03 11.66 -1.55
N ARG A 89 42.02 12.47 -2.63
CA ARG A 89 40.80 13.00 -3.24
C ARG A 89 39.95 11.81 -3.66
N GLY A 90 38.77 11.70 -3.04
CA GLY A 90 37.72 10.80 -3.53
C GLY A 90 37.40 11.09 -5.00
N PRO A 91 36.76 10.12 -5.70
CA PRO A 91 36.54 10.20 -7.15
C PRO A 91 35.88 11.53 -7.52
N GLU A 92 36.60 12.35 -8.27
CA GLU A 92 36.14 13.67 -8.69
C GLU A 92 34.82 13.51 -9.44
N ARG A 93 33.78 14.21 -8.97
CA ARG A 93 32.45 14.15 -9.59
C ARG A 93 32.56 14.66 -11.02
N GLN A 94 32.39 13.76 -11.98
CA GLN A 94 32.44 14.13 -13.38
C GLN A 94 31.33 15.15 -13.68
N THR A 95 31.73 16.26 -14.29
CA THR A 95 30.82 17.32 -14.75
C THR A 95 30.82 17.36 -16.27
N CYS A 96 29.73 17.85 -16.86
CA CYS A 96 29.62 17.99 -18.30
C CYS A 96 30.74 18.90 -18.83
N PRO A 97 31.56 18.44 -19.79
CA PRO A 97 32.76 19.16 -20.25
C PRO A 97 32.46 20.43 -21.08
N VAL A 98 31.19 20.70 -21.40
CA VAL A 98 30.80 21.93 -22.09
C VAL A 98 30.96 23.13 -21.16
N SER A 99 31.82 24.07 -21.56
CA SER A 99 32.10 25.32 -20.84
C SER A 99 30.81 26.03 -20.42
N GLY A 100 30.66 26.27 -19.12
CA GLY A 100 29.48 26.93 -18.53
C GLY A 100 28.30 26.01 -18.19
N CYS A 101 28.35 24.71 -18.44
CA CYS A 101 27.22 23.81 -18.16
C CYS A 101 27.04 23.47 -16.67
N GLY A 102 28.12 23.15 -15.96
CA GLY A 102 28.13 22.78 -14.53
C GLY A 102 27.31 21.55 -14.11
N GLN A 103 26.66 20.84 -15.06
CA GLN A 103 25.80 19.71 -14.75
C GLN A 103 26.64 18.49 -14.33
N THR A 104 26.34 17.93 -13.16
CA THR A 104 27.00 16.73 -12.59
C THR A 104 26.27 15.43 -12.95
N HIS A 105 25.05 15.51 -13.47
CA HIS A 105 24.23 14.34 -13.76
C HIS A 105 24.50 13.83 -15.18
N LEU A 106 25.58 13.08 -15.33
CA LEU A 106 25.99 12.42 -16.57
C LEU A 106 25.43 11.00 -16.61
N ALA A 107 25.04 10.53 -17.80
CA ALA A 107 24.64 9.14 -17.98
C ALA A 107 25.90 8.28 -18.04
N SER A 108 26.04 7.32 -17.12
CA SER A 108 27.24 6.49 -16.97
C SER A 108 27.55 5.61 -18.19
N ASP A 109 26.56 5.39 -19.05
CA ASP A 109 26.59 4.61 -20.28
C ASP A 109 26.73 5.48 -21.55
N CYS A 110 26.79 6.81 -21.41
CA CYS A 110 27.01 7.70 -22.54
C CYS A 110 28.52 7.83 -22.80
N GLY A 111 29.01 7.19 -23.87
CA GLY A 111 30.42 7.26 -24.27
C GLY A 111 30.96 8.68 -24.57
N ARG A 112 30.09 9.69 -24.59
CA ARG A 112 30.48 11.10 -24.76
C ARG A 112 30.62 11.89 -23.45
N ALA A 113 30.22 11.33 -22.31
CA ALA A 113 30.25 12.00 -20.99
C ALA A 113 29.60 13.40 -20.96
N LEU A 114 28.61 13.65 -21.82
CA LEU A 114 27.86 14.92 -21.89
C LEU A 114 26.57 14.82 -21.09
N CYS A 115 26.12 15.93 -20.48
CA CYS A 115 24.76 15.99 -19.95
C CYS A 115 23.74 15.82 -21.08
N ARG A 116 22.52 15.39 -20.74
CA ARG A 116 21.49 15.09 -21.75
C ARG A 116 21.27 16.21 -22.78
N LYS A 117 21.25 17.47 -22.33
CA LYS A 117 21.05 18.64 -23.20
C LYS A 117 22.15 18.76 -24.26
N HIS A 118 23.41 18.71 -23.84
CA HIS A 118 24.55 18.83 -24.75
C HIS A 118 24.79 17.56 -25.57
N CYS A 119 24.45 16.39 -25.04
CA CYS A 119 24.51 15.14 -25.79
C CYS A 119 23.57 15.19 -27.00
N ILE A 120 22.33 15.67 -26.84
CA ILE A 120 21.36 15.82 -27.94
C ILE A 120 21.83 16.89 -28.94
N GLN A 121 22.32 18.04 -28.46
CA GLN A 121 22.85 19.10 -29.33
C GLN A 121 24.05 18.65 -30.16
N ALA A 122 24.89 17.76 -29.63
CA ALA A 122 26.01 17.17 -30.35
C ALA A 122 25.60 16.03 -31.32
N GLY A 123 24.31 15.83 -31.57
CA GLY A 123 23.81 14.72 -32.41
C GLY A 123 23.98 13.35 -31.76
N GLY A 124 24.01 13.29 -30.43
CA GLY A 124 24.16 12.08 -29.64
C GLY A 124 22.84 11.34 -29.43
N CYS A 125 22.70 10.69 -28.27
CA CYS A 125 21.60 9.77 -28.00
C CYS A 125 20.23 10.48 -27.96
N THR A 126 19.39 10.30 -28.99
CA THR A 126 18.06 10.91 -29.07
C THR A 126 16.93 10.04 -28.50
N ALA A 127 17.15 8.72 -28.33
CA ALA A 127 16.04 7.77 -28.30
C ALA A 127 15.56 7.28 -26.91
N VAL A 128 16.23 7.53 -25.78
CA VAL A 128 15.79 6.94 -24.50
C VAL A 128 16.04 7.88 -23.30
N LYS A 129 15.08 7.96 -22.37
CA LYS A 129 15.23 8.65 -21.06
C LYS A 129 16.37 8.09 -20.18
N THR A 130 16.92 6.92 -20.54
CA THR A 130 18.08 6.25 -19.95
C THR A 130 18.94 5.74 -21.10
N HIS A 131 20.12 6.31 -21.31
CA HIS A 131 20.89 6.21 -22.55
C HIS A 131 21.29 4.76 -22.91
N LYS A 132 20.98 4.28 -24.12
CA LYS A 132 21.78 3.22 -24.79
C LYS A 132 21.70 3.40 -26.31
N PRO A 133 22.85 3.62 -26.98
CA PRO A 133 23.10 3.12 -28.32
C PRO A 133 24.53 2.53 -28.40
N LEU A 134 24.97 1.66 -29.30
CA LEU A 134 24.51 1.13 -30.59
C LEU A 134 25.20 -0.26 -30.69
N VAL A 135 24.49 -1.31 -31.09
CA VAL A 135 25.15 -2.55 -31.55
C VAL A 135 25.19 -2.46 -33.07
N GLU A 136 26.41 -2.44 -33.59
CA GLU A 136 26.75 -2.41 -35.00
C GLU A 136 26.56 -3.81 -35.60
N LEU A 137 25.85 -3.89 -36.72
CA LEU A 137 25.41 -5.11 -37.38
C LEU A 137 26.57 -5.80 -38.12
N THR A 138 26.71 -7.11 -37.94
CA THR A 138 27.39 -8.02 -38.89
C THR A 138 26.36 -9.02 -39.45
N PRO A 139 26.30 -9.26 -40.77
CA PRO A 139 25.40 -10.26 -41.35
C PRO A 139 26.09 -11.62 -41.44
N SER A 140 25.51 -12.65 -40.81
CA SER A 140 25.86 -14.05 -41.07
C SER A 140 24.59 -14.84 -41.37
N SER A 141 24.58 -15.42 -42.56
CA SER A 141 23.48 -16.16 -43.18
C SER A 141 23.66 -17.66 -42.95
N GLN A 142 22.78 -18.27 -42.15
CA GLN A 142 22.43 -19.70 -42.24
C GLN A 142 20.98 -19.95 -41.80
N PRO A 143 20.21 -20.81 -42.49
CA PRO A 143 18.85 -21.18 -42.12
C PRO A 143 18.82 -22.34 -41.10
N PRO A 144 17.82 -22.42 -40.20
CA PRO A 144 17.74 -23.46 -39.18
C PRO A 144 17.05 -24.73 -39.69
N THR A 145 17.69 -25.88 -39.43
CA THR A 145 17.14 -27.23 -39.63
C THR A 145 16.17 -27.57 -38.50
N ILE A 146 14.96 -28.02 -38.87
CA ILE A 146 13.90 -28.46 -37.96
C ILE A 146 14.16 -29.93 -37.55
N PRO A 147 14.14 -30.29 -36.26
CA PRO A 147 14.20 -31.69 -35.83
C PRO A 147 12.81 -32.35 -35.80
N THR A 148 12.76 -33.53 -36.41
CA THR A 148 11.63 -34.47 -36.46
C THR A 148 11.35 -35.10 -35.07
N PRO A 149 10.09 -35.28 -34.64
CA PRO A 149 9.77 -36.03 -33.43
C PRO A 149 9.70 -37.56 -33.68
N PRO A 150 10.00 -38.39 -32.67
CA PRO A 150 9.98 -39.83 -32.78
C PRO A 150 8.56 -40.41 -32.74
N SER A 151 8.36 -41.43 -33.57
CA SER A 151 7.16 -42.25 -33.67
C SER A 151 7.04 -43.15 -32.43
N SER A 152 5.93 -43.02 -31.69
CA SER A 152 5.54 -43.94 -30.62
C SER A 152 4.32 -44.73 -31.08
N GLY A 153 4.47 -46.06 -31.03
CA GLY A 153 3.52 -47.01 -31.57
C GLY A 153 2.36 -47.41 -30.64
N GLN A 154 1.60 -48.36 -31.19
CA GLN A 154 0.59 -49.23 -30.58
C GLN A 154 -0.76 -48.60 -30.20
N GLN A 155 -1.64 -48.56 -31.20
CA GLN A 155 -3.09 -48.55 -31.01
C GLN A 155 -3.59 -49.99 -30.93
N VAL A 156 -4.17 -50.36 -29.79
CA VAL A 156 -4.94 -51.60 -29.59
C VAL A 156 -6.33 -51.37 -30.17
N SER A 157 -6.67 -52.11 -31.21
CA SER A 157 -7.98 -52.13 -31.84
C SER A 157 -8.99 -52.86 -30.94
N GLN A 158 -10.06 -52.18 -30.53
CA GLN A 158 -11.29 -52.83 -30.06
C GLN A 158 -12.37 -52.75 -31.16
N PRO A 159 -13.09 -53.85 -31.45
CA PRO A 159 -14.18 -53.84 -32.42
C PRO A 159 -15.47 -53.28 -31.79
N LEU A 160 -16.06 -52.28 -32.45
CA LEU A 160 -17.42 -51.79 -32.16
C LEU A 160 -18.47 -52.76 -32.74
N PRO A 161 -19.61 -52.98 -32.05
CA PRO A 161 -20.70 -53.81 -32.53
C PRO A 161 -21.46 -53.13 -33.68
N ILE A 162 -21.72 -53.91 -34.72
CA ILE A 162 -22.52 -53.59 -35.89
C ILE A 162 -23.96 -53.30 -35.43
N VAL A 163 -24.40 -52.05 -35.60
CA VAL A 163 -25.81 -51.67 -35.42
C VAL A 163 -26.49 -51.68 -36.79
N PRO A 164 -27.72 -52.21 -36.94
CA PRO A 164 -28.38 -52.32 -38.24
C PRO A 164 -28.65 -50.95 -38.86
N ASN A 165 -28.31 -50.85 -40.14
CA ASN A 165 -28.55 -49.73 -41.03
C ASN A 165 -30.06 -49.49 -41.18
N LEU A 166 -30.64 -48.66 -40.31
CA LEU A 166 -31.98 -48.13 -40.52
C LEU A 166 -31.88 -46.98 -41.50
N GLU A 167 -32.49 -47.16 -42.68
CA GLU A 167 -32.56 -46.24 -43.80
C GLU A 167 -32.75 -44.80 -43.32
N ARG A 168 -31.66 -44.04 -43.44
CA ARG A 168 -31.61 -42.62 -43.18
C ARG A 168 -32.34 -41.93 -44.32
N ASN A 169 -33.66 -41.81 -44.18
CA ASN A 169 -34.48 -40.86 -44.92
C ASN A 169 -33.98 -39.45 -44.55
N THR A 170 -32.95 -38.99 -45.26
CA THR A 170 -32.52 -37.59 -45.25
C THR A 170 -33.68 -36.73 -45.73
N PRO A 171 -34.30 -35.90 -44.87
CA PRO A 171 -35.27 -34.94 -45.33
C PRO A 171 -34.55 -33.94 -46.24
N PRO A 172 -35.19 -33.46 -47.33
CA PRO A 172 -34.60 -32.43 -48.17
C PRO A 172 -34.25 -31.21 -47.31
N LEU A 173 -33.03 -30.69 -47.48
CA LEU A 173 -32.54 -29.45 -46.90
C LEU A 173 -33.43 -28.29 -47.34
N SER A 174 -34.53 -28.06 -46.62
CA SER A 174 -35.32 -26.85 -46.76
C SER A 174 -34.55 -25.70 -46.13
N THR A 175 -34.02 -24.83 -46.96
CA THR A 175 -33.28 -23.60 -46.60
C THR A 175 -34.18 -22.49 -46.06
N THR A 176 -35.46 -22.77 -45.80
CA THR A 176 -36.39 -21.82 -45.20
C THR A 176 -36.18 -21.77 -43.69
N PRO A 177 -35.87 -20.61 -43.08
CA PRO A 177 -35.77 -20.48 -41.64
C PRO A 177 -37.11 -20.90 -41.01
N ILE A 178 -37.08 -21.93 -40.16
CA ILE A 178 -38.26 -22.38 -39.43
C ILE A 178 -38.56 -21.31 -38.39
N TYR A 179 -39.67 -20.59 -38.58
CA TYR A 179 -40.14 -19.58 -37.65
C TYR A 179 -40.64 -20.25 -36.36
N ALA A 180 -40.42 -19.61 -35.21
CA ALA A 180 -40.77 -20.14 -33.89
C ALA A 180 -42.24 -20.59 -33.75
N SER A 181 -43.15 -20.04 -34.57
CA SER A 181 -44.56 -20.42 -34.65
C SER A 181 -44.83 -21.81 -35.24
N GLN A 182 -43.84 -22.45 -35.88
CA GLN A 182 -43.97 -23.77 -36.52
C GLN A 182 -43.34 -24.91 -35.69
N MET A 183 -42.74 -24.61 -34.53
CA MET A 183 -42.22 -25.63 -33.61
C MET A 183 -43.38 -26.34 -32.88
N ARG A 184 -43.33 -27.67 -32.79
CA ARG A 184 -44.41 -28.46 -32.16
C ARG A 184 -44.57 -28.07 -30.67
N PRO A 185 -45.80 -28.01 -30.13
CA PRO A 185 -46.06 -27.61 -28.73
C PRO A 185 -45.31 -28.40 -27.63
N VAL A 186 -44.85 -29.61 -27.95
CA VAL A 186 -44.03 -30.42 -27.04
C VAL A 186 -42.69 -29.72 -26.71
N HIS A 187 -42.08 -29.04 -27.68
CA HIS A 187 -40.86 -28.27 -27.43
C HIS A 187 -41.13 -27.05 -26.55
N THR A 188 -42.30 -26.43 -26.64
CA THR A 188 -42.65 -25.30 -25.77
C THR A 188 -42.93 -25.73 -24.33
N ALA A 189 -43.55 -26.89 -24.11
CA ALA A 189 -43.81 -27.40 -22.76
C ALA A 189 -42.52 -27.83 -22.04
N GLN A 190 -41.64 -28.56 -22.74
CA GLN A 190 -40.35 -28.96 -22.20
C GLN A 190 -39.48 -27.74 -21.87
N LEU A 191 -39.39 -26.78 -22.78
CA LEU A 191 -38.61 -25.56 -22.58
C LEU A 191 -39.14 -24.75 -21.39
N ASN A 192 -40.47 -24.63 -21.23
CA ASN A 192 -41.06 -23.98 -20.06
C ASN A 192 -40.71 -24.71 -18.75
N HIS A 193 -40.72 -26.04 -18.75
CA HIS A 193 -40.32 -26.81 -17.58
C HIS A 193 -38.84 -26.59 -17.22
N GLU A 194 -37.95 -26.57 -18.22
CA GLU A 194 -36.54 -26.26 -18.02
C GLU A 194 -36.33 -24.83 -17.49
N TYR A 195 -37.07 -23.85 -17.99
CA TYR A 195 -37.05 -22.48 -17.46
C TYR A 195 -37.52 -22.41 -16.00
N MET A 196 -38.61 -23.11 -15.66
CA MET A 196 -39.12 -23.16 -14.28
C MET A 196 -38.09 -23.78 -13.33
N LEU A 197 -37.39 -24.83 -13.74
CA LEU A 197 -36.30 -25.46 -12.99
C LEU A 197 -35.13 -24.50 -12.78
N MET A 198 -34.69 -23.81 -13.83
CA MET A 198 -33.61 -22.82 -13.73
C MET A 198 -33.97 -21.66 -12.80
N GLU A 199 -35.21 -21.15 -12.87
CA GLU A 199 -35.64 -20.04 -12.02
C GLU A 199 -35.77 -20.48 -10.55
N THR A 200 -36.28 -21.69 -10.31
CA THR A 200 -36.33 -22.28 -8.95
C THR A 200 -34.93 -22.41 -8.36
N GLN A 201 -33.97 -22.91 -9.15
CA GLN A 201 -32.58 -23.04 -8.72
C GLN A 201 -31.93 -21.69 -8.46
N ARG A 202 -32.22 -20.66 -9.28
CA ARG A 202 -31.78 -19.28 -9.05
C ARG A 202 -32.30 -18.77 -7.72
N GLN A 203 -33.60 -18.95 -7.43
CA GLN A 203 -34.22 -18.49 -6.21
C GLN A 203 -33.64 -19.19 -4.96
N GLU A 204 -33.44 -20.51 -5.03
CA GLU A 204 -32.81 -21.27 -3.94
C GLU A 204 -31.37 -20.81 -3.67
N SER A 205 -30.58 -20.58 -4.72
CA SER A 205 -29.21 -20.09 -4.58
C SER A 205 -29.15 -18.68 -3.97
N ALA A 206 -30.08 -17.80 -4.37
CA ALA A 206 -30.21 -16.46 -3.83
C ALA A 206 -30.62 -16.48 -2.35
N ASN A 207 -31.59 -17.33 -2.00
CA ASN A 207 -32.02 -17.55 -0.62
C ASN A 207 -30.87 -18.10 0.23
N ARG A 208 -30.11 -19.08 -0.27
CA ARG A 208 -28.95 -19.65 0.43
C ARG A 208 -27.88 -18.58 0.68
N LEU A 209 -27.57 -17.75 -0.32
CA LEU A 209 -26.62 -16.65 -0.17
C LEU A 209 -27.12 -15.59 0.82
N ALA A 210 -28.41 -15.26 0.79
CA ALA A 210 -29.03 -14.34 1.75
C ALA A 210 -28.96 -14.89 3.18
N SER A 211 -29.28 -16.17 3.39
CA SER A 211 -29.16 -16.84 4.68
C SER A 211 -27.71 -16.92 5.15
N MET A 212 -26.75 -17.20 4.26
CA MET A 212 -25.33 -17.18 4.60
C MET A 212 -24.81 -15.78 4.95
N LYS A 213 -25.35 -14.72 4.34
CA LYS A 213 -25.03 -13.34 4.71
C LYS A 213 -25.62 -12.99 6.08
N LYS A 214 -26.91 -13.29 6.30
CA LYS A 214 -27.58 -13.12 7.59
C LYS A 214 -26.86 -13.86 8.73
N ALA A 215 -26.47 -15.11 8.51
CA ALA A 215 -25.77 -15.92 9.51
C ALA A 215 -24.37 -15.39 9.88
N LYS A 216 -23.75 -14.56 9.03
CA LYS A 216 -22.43 -13.97 9.31
C LYS A 216 -22.51 -12.66 10.08
N GLU A 217 -23.65 -12.01 10.06
CA GLU A 217 -23.81 -10.68 10.64
C GLU A 217 -24.38 -10.85 12.05
N THR A 218 -23.50 -10.77 13.04
CA THR A 218 -23.87 -10.81 14.46
C THR A 218 -23.57 -9.44 15.05
N VAL A 219 -24.56 -8.84 15.71
CA VAL A 219 -24.42 -7.54 16.39
C VAL A 219 -24.18 -7.80 17.86
N VAL A 220 -23.09 -7.26 18.41
CA VAL A 220 -22.81 -7.32 19.84
C VAL A 220 -23.23 -6.02 20.48
N VAL A 221 -24.15 -6.09 21.44
CA VAL A 221 -24.63 -4.94 22.20
C VAL A 221 -24.05 -5.01 23.60
N HIS A 222 -23.49 -3.87 24.04
CA HIS A 222 -23.02 -3.65 25.39
C HIS A 222 -24.02 -2.74 26.09
N ALA A 223 -24.57 -3.21 27.21
CA ALA A 223 -25.56 -2.49 28.00
C ALA A 223 -25.06 -2.31 29.44
N TRP A 224 -25.35 -1.16 30.03
CA TRP A 224 -25.05 -0.85 31.43
C TRP A 224 -26.36 -0.55 32.15
N SER A 225 -26.67 -1.32 33.19
CA SER A 225 -27.85 -1.09 34.05
C SER A 225 -27.51 -0.27 35.30
N VAL A 226 -26.27 -0.35 35.76
CA VAL A 226 -25.76 0.33 36.96
C VAL A 226 -24.43 1.00 36.62
N GLU A 227 -24.20 2.18 37.18
CA GLU A 227 -22.92 2.89 37.06
C GLU A 227 -21.79 2.07 37.71
N ASP A 228 -20.61 2.07 37.09
CA ASP A 228 -19.42 1.31 37.54
C ASP A 228 -19.50 -0.24 37.52
N GLU A 229 -20.59 -0.83 37.03
CA GLU A 229 -20.66 -2.27 36.79
C GLU A 229 -20.17 -2.66 35.39
N ALA A 230 -19.71 -3.91 35.26
CA ALA A 230 -19.33 -4.46 33.96
C ALA A 230 -20.55 -4.53 33.02
N PRO A 231 -20.39 -4.19 31.72
CA PRO A 231 -21.51 -4.22 30.80
C PRO A 231 -22.06 -5.64 30.61
N ILE A 232 -23.38 -5.72 30.48
CA ILE A 232 -24.06 -6.90 29.95
C ILE A 232 -23.79 -6.95 28.45
N VAL A 233 -23.07 -7.98 28.01
CA VAL A 233 -22.72 -8.18 26.60
C VAL A 233 -23.57 -9.28 26.01
N ARG A 234 -24.32 -8.98 24.95
CA ARG A 234 -25.16 -9.95 24.24
C ARG A 234 -24.97 -9.84 22.73
N SER A 235 -25.01 -10.98 22.05
CA SER A 235 -24.95 -11.07 20.60
C SER A 235 -26.32 -11.39 20.01
N PHE A 236 -26.74 -10.62 19.01
CA PHE A 236 -28.01 -10.75 18.32
C PHE A 236 -27.77 -11.06 16.84
N GLN A 237 -28.56 -11.99 16.31
CA GLN A 237 -28.61 -12.32 14.88
C GLN A 237 -29.95 -11.94 14.23
N ASP A 238 -30.92 -11.49 15.02
CA ASP A 238 -32.26 -11.11 14.58
C ASP A 238 -32.54 -9.64 14.92
N GLY A 239 -33.55 -9.05 14.28
CA GLY A 239 -34.01 -7.68 14.57
C GLY A 239 -33.15 -6.57 13.97
N PHE A 240 -32.39 -6.84 12.91
CA PHE A 240 -31.58 -5.81 12.23
C PHE A 240 -31.63 -5.95 10.71
N THR A 241 -31.44 -4.82 10.03
CA THR A 241 -31.31 -4.72 8.57
C THR A 241 -30.04 -3.95 8.31
N TRP A 242 -28.94 -4.64 8.02
CA TRP A 242 -27.63 -4.01 7.85
C TRP A 242 -27.68 -2.77 6.93
N PRO A 243 -27.13 -1.61 7.35
CA PRO A 243 -26.30 -1.36 8.54
C PRO A 243 -27.08 -0.88 9.77
N TYR A 244 -28.37 -1.16 9.89
CA TYR A 244 -29.24 -0.62 10.93
C TYR A 244 -29.72 -1.70 11.91
N PHE A 245 -29.70 -1.40 13.20
CA PHE A 245 -30.14 -2.26 14.30
C PHE A 245 -31.22 -1.55 15.11
N SER A 246 -32.40 -2.15 15.23
CA SER A 246 -33.52 -1.57 15.98
C SER A 246 -33.58 -2.12 17.41
N LEU A 247 -33.71 -1.23 18.40
CA LEU A 247 -33.88 -1.61 19.80
C LEU A 247 -35.33 -2.07 20.08
N SER A 248 -35.66 -3.32 19.75
CA SER A 248 -36.97 -3.90 20.07
C SER A 248 -37.16 -4.14 21.57
N ILE A 249 -38.41 -4.30 22.01
CA ILE A 249 -38.75 -4.64 23.39
C ILE A 249 -38.05 -5.95 23.82
N ASP A 250 -38.01 -6.94 22.93
CA ASP A 250 -37.38 -8.23 23.22
C ASP A 250 -35.86 -8.11 23.43
N ILE A 251 -35.19 -7.29 22.62
CA ILE A 251 -33.75 -7.01 22.76
C ILE A 251 -33.47 -6.30 24.09
N ILE A 252 -34.26 -5.28 24.41
CA ILE A 252 -34.15 -4.51 25.66
C ILE A 252 -34.39 -5.43 26.87
N SER A 253 -35.37 -6.34 26.78
CA SER A 253 -35.67 -7.30 27.83
C SER A 253 -34.50 -8.27 28.08
N GLN A 254 -33.89 -8.77 27.01
CA GLN A 254 -32.70 -9.64 27.09
C GLN A 254 -31.45 -8.94 27.65
N LEU A 255 -31.40 -7.62 27.57
CA LEU A 255 -30.33 -6.78 28.14
C LEU A 255 -30.64 -6.36 29.59
N SER A 256 -31.73 -6.84 30.19
CA SER A 256 -32.19 -6.45 31.53
C SER A 256 -32.47 -4.94 31.67
N LEU A 257 -32.85 -4.27 30.58
CA LEU A 257 -33.14 -2.82 30.55
C LEU A 257 -34.65 -2.50 30.48
N SER A 258 -35.52 -3.48 30.78
CA SER A 258 -36.98 -3.33 30.66
C SER A 258 -37.55 -2.20 31.53
N GLU A 259 -37.04 -2.02 32.74
CA GLU A 259 -37.49 -0.97 33.66
C GLU A 259 -37.14 0.42 33.13
N SER A 260 -35.91 0.61 32.65
CA SER A 260 -35.47 1.86 32.02
C SER A 260 -36.30 2.19 30.77
N ALA A 261 -36.71 1.18 30.01
CA ALA A 261 -37.58 1.35 28.86
C ALA A 261 -38.98 1.85 29.25
N GLN A 262 -39.57 1.28 30.30
CA GLN A 262 -40.87 1.71 30.84
C GLN A 262 -40.82 3.15 31.36
N GLN A 263 -39.71 3.53 31.99
CA GLN A 263 -39.46 4.88 32.50
C GLN A 263 -39.01 5.87 31.41
N ARG A 264 -38.83 5.44 30.16
CA ARG A 264 -38.28 6.25 29.06
C ARG A 264 -36.93 6.89 29.40
N SER A 265 -36.10 6.17 30.15
CA SER A 265 -34.78 6.60 30.61
C SER A 265 -33.63 5.92 29.86
N LEU A 266 -33.93 5.17 28.78
CA LEU A 266 -32.91 4.56 27.93
C LEU A 266 -32.01 5.63 27.29
N GLN A 267 -30.72 5.35 27.30
CA GLN A 267 -29.70 6.21 26.72
C GLN A 267 -28.74 5.39 25.87
N LYS A 268 -28.24 6.01 24.80
CA LYS A 268 -27.19 5.48 23.94
C LYS A 268 -26.01 6.43 24.01
N TYR A 269 -24.81 5.88 24.16
CA TYR A 269 -23.59 6.68 24.05
C TYR A 269 -23.31 7.02 22.58
N ASP A 270 -23.30 8.31 22.25
CA ASP A 270 -22.89 8.82 20.95
C ASP A 270 -21.38 9.06 20.98
N THR A 271 -20.64 8.25 20.22
CA THR A 271 -19.17 8.34 20.16
C THR A 271 -18.69 9.63 19.47
N GLU A 272 -19.45 10.15 18.50
CA GLU A 272 -19.06 11.37 17.78
C GLU A 272 -19.18 12.59 18.69
N MET A 273 -20.25 12.65 19.48
CA MET A 273 -20.48 13.74 20.43
C MET A 273 -19.87 13.49 21.82
N SER A 274 -19.36 12.28 22.08
CA SER A 274 -18.83 11.85 23.39
C SER A 274 -19.82 12.05 24.54
N MET A 275 -21.12 11.84 24.31
CA MET A 275 -22.18 12.05 25.31
C MET A 275 -23.29 11.00 25.23
N TRP A 276 -24.01 10.83 26.33
CA TRP A 276 -25.21 9.98 26.37
C TRP A 276 -26.42 10.73 25.83
N VAL A 277 -27.13 10.11 24.89
CA VAL A 277 -28.33 10.66 24.25
C VAL A 277 -29.52 9.77 24.59
N ARG A 278 -30.64 10.37 25.00
CA ARG A 278 -31.87 9.63 25.31
C ARG A 278 -32.44 9.03 24.02
N VAL A 279 -32.83 7.75 24.09
CA VAL A 279 -33.43 7.01 22.98
C VAL A 279 -34.70 6.30 23.46
N ASP A 280 -35.66 6.12 22.56
CA ASP A 280 -36.88 5.37 22.86
C ASP A 280 -36.80 3.92 22.34
N VAL A 281 -37.73 3.08 22.80
CA VAL A 281 -37.95 1.74 22.24
C VAL A 281 -38.24 1.87 20.74
N GLY A 282 -37.61 1.02 19.93
CA GLY A 282 -37.67 1.07 18.47
C GLY A 282 -36.67 2.03 17.82
N HIS A 283 -35.85 2.74 18.60
CA HIS A 283 -34.78 3.56 18.05
C HIS A 283 -33.83 2.72 17.17
N VAL A 284 -33.48 3.28 16.02
CA VAL A 284 -32.66 2.61 15.01
C VAL A 284 -31.23 3.13 15.08
N ILE A 285 -30.31 2.23 15.42
CA ILE A 285 -28.88 2.51 15.55
C ILE A 285 -28.18 2.08 14.25
N GLN A 286 -27.40 2.96 13.65
CA GLN A 286 -26.49 2.57 12.59
C GLN A 286 -25.30 1.80 13.20
N VAL A 287 -25.20 0.52 12.86
CA VAL A 287 -24.10 -0.36 13.18
C VAL A 287 -22.97 -0.07 12.21
N THR A 288 -21.87 0.48 12.73
CA THR A 288 -20.60 0.44 12.03
C THR A 288 -20.06 -0.97 12.13
N ALA A 289 -19.51 -1.52 11.04
CA ALA A 289 -18.81 -2.79 11.10
C ALA A 289 -17.70 -2.65 12.13
N ALA A 290 -17.93 -3.23 13.31
CA ALA A 290 -16.87 -3.47 14.26
C ALA A 290 -15.95 -4.46 13.55
N THR A 291 -14.92 -3.93 12.87
CA THR A 291 -13.71 -4.71 12.59
C THR A 291 -13.31 -5.26 13.94
N SER A 292 -13.57 -6.56 14.14
CA SER A 292 -13.33 -7.34 15.34
C SER A 292 -12.37 -6.61 16.29
N SER A 293 -12.95 -5.92 17.27
CA SER A 293 -12.14 -5.16 18.25
C SER A 293 -11.38 -6.10 19.18
N ALA A 294 -11.64 -7.40 19.14
CA ALA A 294 -10.80 -8.44 19.75
C ALA A 294 -9.50 -8.65 18.95
N ASP A 295 -9.51 -8.50 17.62
CA ASP A 295 -8.28 -8.39 16.83
C ASP A 295 -7.66 -6.99 16.92
N THR A 296 -8.40 -5.97 17.33
CA THR A 296 -7.89 -4.59 17.38
C THR A 296 -7.32 -4.19 18.76
N ALA A 297 -7.70 -4.88 19.83
CA ALA A 297 -7.23 -4.57 21.19
C ALA A 297 -5.97 -5.34 21.63
N ILE A 298 -5.58 -6.42 20.93
CA ILE A 298 -4.31 -7.16 21.18
C ILE A 298 -3.47 -7.30 19.89
N ILE A 299 -3.82 -6.62 18.80
CA ILE A 299 -2.82 -6.22 17.82
C ILE A 299 -2.43 -4.80 18.22
N SER A 300 -1.41 -4.66 19.08
CA SER A 300 -0.52 -3.49 19.03
C SER A 300 -0.37 -3.13 17.56
N ALA A 301 -0.96 -2.01 17.12
CA ALA A 301 -1.18 -1.71 15.71
C ALA A 301 0.11 -1.94 14.95
N LYS A 302 0.22 -3.10 14.26
CA LYS A 302 1.49 -3.60 13.74
C LYS A 302 2.14 -2.47 12.99
N ARG A 303 3.28 -2.03 13.51
CA ARG A 303 3.92 -0.82 13.04
C ARG A 303 4.59 -1.15 11.73
N TRP A 304 4.06 -0.58 10.66
CA TRP A 304 4.70 -0.67 9.37
C TRP A 304 6.07 0.04 9.41
N PRO A 305 7.14 -0.58 8.91
CA PRO A 305 7.22 -1.96 8.37
C PRO A 305 7.74 -2.99 9.39
N THR A 306 8.26 -2.55 10.53
CA THR A 306 9.04 -3.35 11.49
C THR A 306 8.37 -4.66 11.90
N ASP A 307 7.06 -4.62 12.13
CA ASP A 307 6.32 -5.72 12.75
C ASP A 307 5.74 -6.73 11.74
N TYR A 308 5.96 -6.49 10.45
CA TYR A 308 5.49 -7.37 9.38
C TYR A 308 6.57 -8.39 9.01
N PHE A 309 6.15 -9.56 8.52
CA PHE A 309 7.06 -10.60 8.06
C PHE A 309 7.73 -10.22 6.74
N VAL A 310 8.98 -10.66 6.55
CA VAL A 310 9.74 -10.35 5.33
C VAL A 310 9.05 -10.87 4.08
N CYS A 311 8.46 -12.07 4.12
CA CYS A 311 7.75 -12.65 2.98
C CYS A 311 6.60 -11.75 2.47
N ASP A 312 5.75 -11.26 3.38
CA ASP A 312 4.60 -10.42 3.03
C ASP A 312 5.04 -9.06 2.45
N ILE A 313 6.11 -8.47 2.99
CA ILE A 313 6.69 -7.21 2.46
C ILE A 313 7.27 -7.42 1.06
N VAL A 314 7.96 -8.53 0.84
CA VAL A 314 8.59 -8.84 -0.45
C VAL A 314 7.53 -9.15 -1.51
N GLU A 315 6.46 -9.84 -1.15
CA GLU A 315 5.29 -10.03 -2.01
C GLU A 315 4.66 -8.69 -2.39
N CYS A 316 4.46 -7.80 -1.43
CA CYS A 316 3.99 -6.43 -1.70
C CYS A 316 4.92 -5.68 -2.67
N PHE A 317 6.24 -5.79 -2.52
CA PHE A 317 7.20 -5.18 -3.45
C PHE A 317 7.12 -5.78 -4.86
N ARG A 318 6.91 -7.10 -4.97
CA ARG A 318 6.74 -7.79 -6.26
C ARG A 318 5.47 -7.32 -6.95
N ASP A 319 4.35 -7.28 -6.23
CA ASP A 319 3.08 -6.81 -6.75
C ASP A 319 3.14 -5.34 -7.15
N CYS A 320 3.64 -4.46 -6.29
CA CYS A 320 3.79 -3.04 -6.63
C CYS A 320 4.67 -2.84 -7.89
N LYS A 321 5.66 -3.71 -8.13
CA LYS A 321 6.50 -3.67 -9.35
C LYS A 321 5.77 -4.15 -10.60
N THR A 322 4.91 -5.18 -10.51
CA THR A 322 4.15 -5.69 -11.66
C THR A 322 3.05 -4.71 -12.08
N TYR A 323 2.40 -4.05 -11.12
CA TYR A 323 1.34 -3.07 -11.38
C TYR A 323 1.85 -1.83 -12.15
N VAL A 324 3.06 -1.34 -11.86
CA VAL A 324 3.67 -0.20 -12.59
C VAL A 324 3.92 -0.51 -14.06
N ARG A 325 4.06 -1.79 -14.45
CA ARG A 325 4.39 -2.18 -15.82
C ARG A 325 3.18 -2.33 -16.75
N LYS A 326 1.96 -2.47 -16.24
CA LYS A 326 0.74 -2.55 -17.06
C LYS A 326 0.34 -1.15 -17.57
N ARG A 327 1.09 -0.65 -18.56
CA ARG A 327 0.77 0.58 -19.32
C ARG A 327 -0.64 0.44 -19.93
N GLY A 328 -1.55 1.32 -19.54
CA GLY A 328 -2.89 1.42 -20.12
C GLY A 328 -4.05 1.26 -19.13
N GLN A 329 -3.79 0.73 -17.94
CA GLN A 329 -4.77 0.79 -16.84
C GLN A 329 -4.68 2.16 -16.15
N PRO A 330 -5.82 2.78 -15.77
CA PRO A 330 -5.84 4.07 -15.09
C PRO A 330 -5.14 3.93 -13.73
N ASN A 331 -3.83 4.24 -13.74
CA ASN A 331 -3.01 4.63 -12.61
C ASN A 331 -3.42 4.01 -11.26
N THR A 332 -3.55 2.67 -11.17
CA THR A 332 -3.62 2.01 -9.87
C THR A 332 -2.34 2.38 -9.14
N ARG A 333 -2.49 3.22 -8.12
CA ARG A 333 -1.36 3.83 -7.43
C ARG A 333 -0.67 2.70 -6.66
N VAL A 334 0.64 2.80 -6.50
CA VAL A 334 1.40 1.90 -5.59
C VAL A 334 0.72 1.82 -4.21
N ALA A 335 0.07 2.91 -3.79
CA ALA A 335 -0.77 2.97 -2.60
C ALA A 335 -1.92 1.94 -2.58
N ASP A 336 -2.59 1.67 -3.69
CA ASP A 336 -3.72 0.72 -3.77
C ASP A 336 -3.22 -0.72 -3.71
N ALA A 337 -2.11 -1.02 -4.37
CA ALA A 337 -1.45 -2.31 -4.25
C ALA A 337 -0.94 -2.55 -2.83
N PHE A 338 -0.35 -1.52 -2.22
CA PHE A 338 0.10 -1.55 -0.83
C PHE A 338 -1.06 -1.80 0.14
N ALA A 339 -2.19 -1.10 -0.02
CA ALA A 339 -3.36 -1.22 0.86
C ALA A 339 -3.99 -2.62 0.84
N ARG A 340 -3.84 -3.37 -0.26
CA ARG A 340 -4.29 -4.78 -0.34
C ARG A 340 -3.44 -5.72 0.52
N HIS A 341 -2.14 -5.45 0.61
CA HIS A 341 -1.23 -6.24 1.44
C HIS A 341 -1.30 -5.82 2.92
N PHE A 342 -1.50 -4.53 3.18
CA PHE A 342 -1.46 -3.96 4.53
C PHE A 342 -2.71 -3.12 4.80
N PRO A 343 -3.87 -3.76 5.04
CA PRO A 343 -5.11 -3.03 5.30
C PRO A 343 -5.01 -2.21 6.60
N GLY A 344 -5.52 -0.98 6.55
CA GLY A 344 -5.45 -0.03 7.68
C GLY A 344 -4.10 0.67 7.84
N VAL A 345 -3.05 0.24 7.14
CA VAL A 345 -1.74 0.91 7.17
C VAL A 345 -1.70 2.08 6.18
N ARG A 346 -1.36 3.27 6.68
CA ARG A 346 -1.15 4.44 5.82
C ARG A 346 0.09 4.24 4.94
N TYR A 347 -0.11 4.31 3.62
CA TYR A 347 0.99 4.33 2.66
C TYR A 347 1.80 5.64 2.75
N ILE A 348 3.11 5.52 2.97
CA ILE A 348 4.07 6.64 2.96
C ILE A 348 5.13 6.33 1.91
N SER A 349 5.13 7.10 0.82
CA SER A 349 5.95 6.81 -0.36
C SER A 349 7.46 6.82 -0.10
N SER A 350 7.96 7.70 0.76
CA SER A 350 9.39 7.77 1.13
C SER A 350 9.79 6.51 1.90
N THR A 351 9.06 6.19 2.97
CA THR A 351 9.27 4.98 3.77
C THR A 351 9.24 3.72 2.90
N TYR A 352 8.24 3.58 2.04
CA TYR A 352 8.16 2.46 1.10
C TYR A 352 9.41 2.38 0.20
N SER A 353 9.84 3.50 -0.37
CA SER A 353 10.99 3.55 -1.28
C SER A 353 12.29 3.19 -0.57
N ASP A 354 12.50 3.69 0.66
CA ASP A 354 13.68 3.41 1.48
C ASP A 354 13.79 1.92 1.84
N HIS A 355 12.67 1.32 2.23
CA HIS A 355 12.64 -0.11 2.57
C HIS A 355 12.79 -1.01 1.34
N ARG A 356 12.20 -0.62 0.21
CA ARG A 356 12.42 -1.32 -1.06
C ARG A 356 13.88 -1.23 -1.51
N LYS A 357 14.51 -0.07 -1.35
CA LYS A 357 15.95 0.11 -1.63
C LYS A 357 16.79 -0.79 -0.72
N THR A 358 16.50 -0.80 0.57
CA THR A 358 17.19 -1.65 1.54
C THR A 358 17.06 -3.14 1.20
N TRP A 359 15.87 -3.58 0.75
CA TRP A 359 15.69 -4.94 0.25
C TRP A 359 16.58 -5.24 -0.95
N CYS A 360 16.65 -4.34 -1.94
CA CYS A 360 17.45 -4.55 -3.13
C CYS A 360 18.96 -4.64 -2.83
N GLU A 361 19.44 -3.82 -1.88
CA GLU A 361 20.86 -3.70 -1.52
C GLU A 361 21.34 -4.76 -0.51
N ALA A 362 20.41 -5.46 0.17
CA ALA A 362 20.78 -6.52 1.10
C ALA A 362 21.55 -7.66 0.39
N PRO A 363 22.40 -8.42 1.10
CA PRO A 363 23.02 -9.63 0.55
C PRO A 363 21.99 -10.72 0.24
N ASP A 364 22.16 -11.43 -0.88
CA ASP A 364 21.18 -12.41 -1.36
C ASP A 364 20.98 -13.57 -0.37
N LEU A 365 22.06 -14.05 0.27
CA LEU A 365 21.98 -15.07 1.32
C LEU A 365 21.02 -14.66 2.46
N MET A 366 21.04 -13.38 2.86
CA MET A 366 20.13 -12.87 3.90
C MET A 366 18.69 -12.75 3.39
N LYS A 367 18.50 -12.35 2.12
CA LYS A 367 17.16 -12.31 1.52
C LYS A 367 16.53 -13.69 1.51
N ASP A 368 17.27 -14.70 1.05
CA ASP A 368 16.77 -16.07 0.91
C ASP A 368 16.47 -16.69 2.27
N MET A 369 17.35 -16.49 3.25
CA MET A 369 17.14 -16.97 4.62
C MET A 369 15.85 -16.42 5.24
N TYR A 370 15.65 -15.10 5.20
CA TYR A 370 14.47 -14.46 5.78
C TYR A 370 13.20 -14.69 4.98
N PHE A 371 13.28 -14.79 3.65
CA PHE A 371 12.13 -15.06 2.80
C PHE A 371 11.64 -16.51 2.97
N THR A 372 12.57 -17.48 2.98
CA THR A 372 12.26 -18.91 3.12
C THR A 372 11.77 -19.26 4.53
N ALA A 373 12.20 -18.51 5.55
CA ALA A 373 11.71 -18.67 6.91
C ALA A 373 10.19 -18.41 7.04
N GLY A 374 9.56 -17.72 6.09
CA GLY A 374 8.11 -17.51 6.07
C GLY A 374 7.60 -16.64 7.23
N ARG A 375 6.41 -16.98 7.77
CA ARG A 375 5.72 -16.21 8.81
C ARG A 375 6.13 -16.63 10.22
N VAL A 376 7.42 -16.60 10.49
CA VAL A 376 7.99 -16.89 11.82
C VAL A 376 8.42 -15.59 12.49
N GLU A 377 8.26 -15.48 13.81
CA GLU A 377 8.58 -14.26 14.57
C GLU A 377 10.07 -13.84 14.45
N ALA A 378 10.96 -14.80 14.19
CA ALA A 378 12.37 -14.54 13.89
C ALA A 378 12.58 -13.83 12.52
N ALA A 379 11.61 -13.96 11.61
CA ALA A 379 11.65 -13.47 10.23
C ALA A 379 10.86 -12.17 10.03
N THR A 380 10.76 -11.32 11.05
CA THR A 380 10.17 -9.99 10.92
C THR A 380 11.12 -9.02 10.23
N TRP A 381 10.54 -8.01 9.57
CA TRP A 381 11.27 -6.98 8.85
C TRP A 381 12.24 -6.20 9.74
N GLY A 382 11.84 -5.90 10.98
CA GLY A 382 12.70 -5.25 11.96
C GLY A 382 13.99 -6.04 12.21
N LYS A 383 13.88 -7.36 12.38
CA LYS A 383 15.03 -8.26 12.58
C LYS A 383 15.90 -8.32 11.33
N PHE A 384 15.29 -8.41 10.13
CA PHE A 384 16.01 -8.37 8.86
C PHE A 384 16.83 -7.08 8.68
N ILE A 385 16.21 -5.91 8.88
CA ILE A 385 16.91 -4.61 8.74
C ILE A 385 18.06 -4.49 9.75
N SER A 386 17.88 -5.00 10.97
CA SER A 386 18.95 -5.04 11.98
C SER A 386 20.16 -5.85 11.50
N GLN A 387 19.92 -7.05 10.94
CA GLN A 387 20.98 -7.91 10.41
C GLN A 387 21.67 -7.30 9.18
N VAL A 388 20.92 -6.70 8.25
CA VAL A 388 21.49 -6.02 7.07
C VAL A 388 22.41 -4.88 7.49
N ARG A 389 22.02 -4.09 8.49
CA ARG A 389 22.86 -3.01 9.05
C ARG A 389 24.10 -3.53 9.76
N ALA A 390 23.96 -4.61 10.53
CA ALA A 390 25.09 -5.25 11.20
C ALA A 390 26.11 -5.79 10.18
N HIS A 391 25.63 -6.38 9.08
CA HIS A 391 26.48 -6.86 8.00
C HIS A 391 27.20 -5.72 7.28
N ALA A 392 26.50 -4.62 6.97
CA ALA A 392 27.13 -3.44 6.36
C ALA A 392 28.28 -2.89 7.24
N LYS A 393 28.05 -2.76 8.55
CA LYS A 393 29.07 -2.31 9.51
C LYS A 393 30.31 -3.22 9.54
N ARG A 394 30.13 -4.55 9.45
CA ARG A 394 31.24 -5.51 9.39
C ARG A 394 32.05 -5.35 8.11
N LYS A 395 31.38 -5.14 6.97
CA LYS A 395 32.04 -4.91 5.68
C LYS A 395 32.91 -3.66 5.70
N ASP A 396 32.41 -2.57 6.29
CA ASP A 396 33.16 -1.33 6.42
C ASP A 396 34.39 -1.49 7.34
N THR A 397 34.28 -2.30 8.40
CA THR A 397 35.40 -2.56 9.32
C THR A 397 36.46 -3.46 8.68
N ALA A 398 36.04 -4.50 7.94
CA ALA A 398 36.96 -5.43 7.29
C ALA A 398 37.70 -4.81 6.10
N GLY A 399 37.08 -3.85 5.39
CA GLY A 399 37.72 -3.13 4.29
C GLY A 399 38.90 -2.26 4.73
N VAL A 400 38.91 -1.77 5.96
CA VAL A 400 39.99 -0.92 6.49
C VAL A 400 41.23 -1.72 6.90
N SER A 401 41.09 -3.02 7.20
CA SER A 401 42.21 -3.85 7.68
C SER A 401 43.02 -4.55 6.59
N LEU A 402 42.64 -4.46 5.30
CA LEU A 402 43.35 -5.11 4.20
C LEU A 402 44.23 -4.15 3.37
N GLU A 403 44.22 -2.86 3.67
CA GLU A 403 45.03 -1.84 2.98
C GLU A 403 46.21 -1.30 3.81
N ASN A 404 46.44 -1.86 5.00
CA ASN A 404 47.66 -1.69 5.81
C ASN A 404 48.39 -3.02 5.89
#